data_AF-A0A949YWU5-F1
#
_entry.id   AF-A0A949YWU5-F1
#
_cell.length_a   1.000
_cell.length_b   1.000
_cell.length_c   1.000
_cell.angle_alpha   90.00
_cell.angle_beta   90.00
_cell.angle_gamma   90.00
#
_symmetry.space_group_name_H-M   'P 1'
#
loop_
_entity.id
_entity.type
_entity.pdbx_description
1 polymer ?
#
loop_
_entity_poly.entity_id
_entity_poly.type
_entity_poly.pdbx_seq_one_letter_code
_entity_poly.pdbx_strand_id
1 'polypeptide(L)' 'MKRHASSGALWILWNKNTSSESDIRLTQLSVRKAGLDAGLVDFKITRVDEDWAGLRFTVRKP' A
#
# COMPACT_ATOMS: atom_id res chain seq x y z
N MET A 1 -12.31 6.43 -16.42
CA MET A 1 -11.40 6.35 -15.24
C MET A 1 -10.99 7.77 -14.87
N LYS A 2 -11.28 8.25 -13.65
CA LYS A 2 -11.03 9.65 -13.24
C LYS A 2 -9.79 9.69 -12.34
N ARG A 3 -8.80 10.53 -12.66
CA ARG A 3 -7.52 10.59 -11.95
C ARG A 3 -7.62 11.60 -10.80
N HIS A 4 -7.61 11.13 -9.56
CA HIS A 4 -7.89 11.97 -8.39
C HIS A 4 -6.66 12.68 -7.79
N ALA A 5 -5.44 12.47 -8.32
CA ALA A 5 -4.24 13.09 -7.80
C ALA A 5 -3.19 13.31 -8.90
N SER A 6 -2.87 14.58 -9.19
CA SER A 6 -1.73 14.95 -10.05
C SER A 6 -0.41 15.00 -9.24
N SER A 7 -0.51 15.14 -7.92
CA SER A 7 0.61 15.32 -6.97
C SER A 7 0.29 14.75 -5.57
N GLY A 8 -0.74 13.92 -5.46
CA GLY A 8 -1.19 13.34 -4.20
C GLY A 8 -0.43 12.06 -3.83
N ALA A 9 -0.49 11.71 -2.56
CA ALA A 9 0.03 10.44 -2.06
C ALA A 9 -1.11 9.46 -1.81
N LEU A 10 -0.91 8.21 -2.21
CA LEU A 10 -1.83 7.11 -1.94
C LEU A 10 -1.36 6.35 -0.70
N TRP A 11 -2.26 6.11 0.25
CA TRP A 11 -2.01 5.19 1.35
C TRP A 11 -2.77 3.89 1.09
N ILE A 12 -2.08 2.77 1.25
CA ILE A 12 -2.70 1.44 1.28
C ILE A 12 -2.48 0.89 2.69
N LEU A 13 -3.58 0.56 3.36
CA LEU A 13 -3.60 -0.05 4.69
C LEU A 13 -4.01 -1.51 4.58
N TRP A 14 -3.37 -2.39 5.33
CA TRP A 14 -3.76 -3.80 5.41
C TRP A 14 -3.57 -4.34 6.81
N ASN A 15 -4.41 -5.32 7.16
CA ASN A 15 -4.31 -6.02 8.43
C ASN A 15 -3.19 -7.08 8.35
N LYS A 16 -2.24 -7.01 9.28
CA LYS A 16 -1.09 -7.91 9.43
C LYS A 16 -1.48 -9.25 10.05
N ASN A 17 -2.53 -9.26 10.85
CA ASN A 17 -3.03 -10.37 11.65
C ASN A 17 -4.23 -11.05 10.98
N THR A 18 -4.19 -11.15 9.65
CA THR A 18 -5.13 -11.97 8.89
C THR A 18 -4.98 -13.43 9.32
N SER A 19 -6.06 -13.99 9.89
CA SER A 19 -6.14 -15.38 10.31
C SER A 19 -5.93 -16.32 9.11
N SER A 20 -5.44 -17.54 9.35
CA SER A 20 -5.21 -18.53 8.30
C SER A 20 -6.47 -18.89 7.48
N GLU A 21 -7.67 -18.57 7.99
CA GLU A 21 -8.96 -18.73 7.31
C GLU A 21 -9.34 -17.57 6.38
N SER A 22 -8.64 -16.44 6.45
CA SER A 22 -8.84 -15.36 5.49
C SER A 22 -7.99 -15.63 4.24
N ASP A 23 -8.65 -15.98 3.13
CA ASP A 23 -8.05 -16.42 1.87
C ASP A 23 -7.04 -15.44 1.24
N ILE A 24 -6.96 -14.20 1.73
CA ILE A 24 -6.06 -13.17 1.19
C ILE A 24 -5.23 -12.56 2.32
N ARG A 25 -4.05 -13.15 2.51
CA ARG A 25 -3.04 -12.65 3.44
C ARG A 25 -2.18 -11.57 2.75
N LEU A 26 -2.47 -10.30 3.02
CA LEU A 26 -1.66 -9.20 2.49
C LEU A 26 -0.38 -9.01 3.31
N THR A 27 0.74 -8.92 2.61
CA THR A 27 2.05 -8.59 3.18
C THR A 27 2.56 -7.28 2.60
N GLN A 28 3.51 -6.64 3.29
CA GLN A 28 4.21 -5.46 2.74
C GLN A 28 4.74 -5.71 1.32
N LEU A 29 5.31 -6.90 1.07
CA LEU A 29 5.86 -7.24 -0.24
C LEU A 29 4.78 -7.29 -1.32
N SER A 30 3.62 -7.88 -1.02
CA SER A 30 2.49 -7.93 -1.96
C SER A 30 1.95 -6.53 -2.29
N VAL A 31 1.80 -5.67 -1.28
CA VAL A 31 1.30 -4.30 -1.44
C VAL A 31 2.32 -3.46 -2.21
N ARG A 32 3.61 -3.56 -1.88
CA ARG A 32 4.68 -2.88 -2.60
C ARG A 32 4.74 -3.30 -4.06
N LYS A 33 4.71 -4.61 -4.35
CA LYS A 33 4.70 -5.13 -5.71
C LYS A 33 3.54 -4.55 -6.52
N ALA A 34 2.33 -4.58 -5.97
CA ALA A 34 1.15 -4.02 -6.65
C ALA A 34 1.30 -2.52 -6.95
N GLY A 35 1.85 -1.74 -6.02
CA GLY A 35 2.10 -0.32 -6.24
C GLY A 35 3.16 -0.04 -7.31
N LEU A 36 4.26 -0.80 -7.30
CA LEU A 36 5.32 -0.69 -8.32
C LEU A 36 4.82 -1.09 -9.71
N ASP A 37 4.05 -2.18 -9.81
CA ASP A 37 3.42 -2.63 -11.05
C ASP A 37 2.43 -1.57 -11.61
N ALA A 38 1.83 -0.76 -10.71
CA ALA A 38 0.99 0.38 -11.07
C ALA A 38 1.78 1.67 -11.41
N GLY A 39 3.12 1.62 -11.46
CA GLY A 39 3.99 2.77 -11.76
C GLY A 39 4.14 3.78 -10.61
N LEU A 40 3.76 3.38 -9.39
CA LEU A 40 3.96 4.18 -8.19
C LEU A 40 5.30 3.84 -7.54
N VAL A 41 5.77 4.72 -6.66
CA VAL A 41 6.93 4.47 -5.81
C VAL A 41 6.54 4.62 -4.35
N ASP A 42 6.92 3.67 -3.51
CA ASP A 42 6.74 3.79 -2.07
C ASP A 42 7.86 4.62 -1.43
N PHE A 43 7.52 5.36 -0.37
CA PHE A 43 8.51 6.20 0.33
C PHE A 43 8.33 6.22 1.85
N LYS A 44 7.23 5.65 2.36
CA LYS A 44 7.00 5.56 3.80
C LYS A 44 6.19 4.32 4.12
N ILE A 45 6.70 3.52 5.05
CA ILE A 45 5.96 2.48 5.74
C ILE A 45 5.69 2.89 7.19
N THR A 46 4.58 2.43 7.74
CA THR A 46 4.26 2.67 9.15
C THR A 46 3.44 1.52 9.73
N ARG A 47 3.61 1.29 11.03
CA ARG A 47 2.65 0.55 11.85
C ARG A 47 1.56 1.55 12.24
N VAL A 48 0.35 1.34 11.74
CA VAL A 48 -0.79 2.22 12.08
C VAL A 48 -1.22 1.95 13.51
N ASP A 49 -1.37 0.67 13.85
CA ASP A 49 -1.71 0.21 15.19
C ASP A 49 -1.22 -1.23 15.41
N GLU A 50 -1.80 -1.93 16.39
CA GLU A 50 -1.43 -3.30 16.70
C GLU A 50 -1.59 -4.25 15.50
N ASP A 51 -2.69 -4.11 14.75
CA ASP A 51 -3.13 -5.03 13.72
C ASP A 51 -2.85 -4.52 12.30
N TRP A 52 -2.72 -3.22 12.10
CA TRP A 52 -2.65 -2.60 10.78
C TRP A 52 -1.26 -2.05 10.43
N ALA A 53 -0.89 -2.23 9.17
CA ALA A 53 0.25 -1.59 8.54
C ALA A 53 -0.22 -0.68 7.41
N GLY A 54 0.58 0.35 7.12
CA GLY A 54 0.33 1.29 6.04
C GLY A 54 1.57 1.51 5.19
N LEU A 55 1.40 1.51 3.88
CA LEU A 55 2.42 1.86 2.90
C LEU A 55 1.95 3.05 2.07
N ARG A 56 2.78 4.08 2.00
CA ARG A 56 2.51 5.31 1.28
C ARG A 56 3.25 5.34 -0.04
N PHE A 57 2.51 5.63 -1.09
CA PHE A 57 2.97 5.73 -2.46
C PHE A 57 2.82 7.15 -2.99
N THR A 58 3.66 7.49 -3.96
CA THR A 58 3.52 8.67 -4.81
C THR A 58 3.74 8.28 -6.27
N VAL A 59 3.28 9.11 -7.19
CA VAL A 59 3.70 9.02 -8.60
C VAL A 59 5.17 9.43 -8.68
N ARG A 60 5.96 8.71 -9.48
CA ARG A 60 7.34 9.08 -9.77
C ARG A 60 7.34 10.42 -10.50
N LYS A 61 8.07 11.41 -9.95
CA LYS A 61 8.31 12.65 -10.70
C LYS A 61 9.21 12.31 -11.90
N PRO A 62 8.94 12.88 -13.09
CA PRO A 62 9.80 12.73 -14.25
C PRO A 62 11.23 13.24 -13.95
#